data_AF-A0A1I8FP87-F1
#
_entry.id   AF-A0A1I8FP87-F1
#
_cell.length_a   1.000
_cell.length_b   1.000
_cell.length_c   1.000
_cell.angle_alpha   90.00
_cell.angle_beta   90.00
_cell.angle_gamma   90.00
#
_symmetry.space_group_name_H-M   'P 1'
#
loop_
_entity.id
_entity.type
_entity.pdbx_description
1 polymer ?
#
loop_
_entity_poly.entity_id
_entity_poly.type
_entity_poly.pdbx_seq_one_letter_code
_entity_poly.pdbx_strand_id
1 'polypeptide(L)'
;TKSETPTLGSSPVTTAAPASPTPSSAESLADLDALTREAASRNDSWANAQEKKLLKQCGEKLVRRCNFVYELVSTEINHLRNIRRDAGCIPRALRRLPPSAAISAAEIEALFPQLDLLERLHSGLLADLRRCEPPARVLTKATLPPAADWAGLAGLGAALRRHLSGPAG
;
A
#
# COMPACT_ATOMS: atom_id res chain seq x y z
N THR A 1 23.67 -6.18 71.19
CA THR A 1 24.84 -6.48 70.35
C THR A 1 24.41 -6.41 68.89
N LYS A 2 25.23 -5.74 68.08
CA LYS A 2 24.97 -5.25 66.71
C LYS A 2 25.86 -6.03 65.76
N SER A 3 25.32 -6.53 64.64
CA SER A 3 26.05 -6.92 63.41
C SER A 3 25.01 -6.98 62.27
N GLU A 4 24.87 -5.95 61.44
CA GLU A 4 25.62 -5.62 60.21
C GLU A 4 25.10 -6.33 58.93
N THR A 5 24.82 -5.47 57.95
CA THR A 5 24.32 -5.67 56.57
C THR A 5 25.37 -6.29 55.63
N PRO A 6 24.98 -6.72 54.41
CA PRO A 6 25.27 -5.86 53.26
C PRO A 6 24.21 -5.80 52.15
N THR A 7 24.33 -4.72 51.40
CA THR A 7 23.52 -4.16 50.30
C THR A 7 23.67 -4.89 48.96
N LEU A 8 22.58 -5.13 48.23
CA LEU A 8 22.47 -5.27 46.76
C LEU A 8 21.02 -4.83 46.42
N GLY A 9 20.71 -3.85 45.57
CA GLY A 9 21.32 -3.50 44.30
C GLY A 9 20.36 -3.93 43.16
N SER A 10 19.69 -2.95 42.56
CA SER A 10 19.04 -2.98 41.23
C SER A 10 17.63 -3.59 41.08
N SER A 11 16.69 -2.73 40.69
CA SER A 11 15.70 -3.05 39.66
C SER A 11 15.57 -1.82 38.75
N PRO A 12 15.93 -1.90 37.46
CA PRO A 12 15.57 -0.85 36.53
C PRO A 12 14.06 -0.94 36.27
N VAL A 13 13.40 0.21 36.37
CA VAL A 13 12.09 0.42 35.75
C VAL A 13 12.31 0.24 34.24
N THR A 14 11.91 -0.91 33.72
CA THR A 14 11.77 -1.07 32.27
C THR A 14 10.52 -0.31 31.88
N THR A 15 10.72 0.95 31.51
CA THR A 15 9.77 1.70 30.69
C THR A 15 9.59 0.90 29.40
N ALA A 16 8.51 0.11 29.35
CA ALA A 16 8.05 -0.51 28.13
C ALA A 16 7.72 0.63 27.13
N ALA A 17 8.53 0.73 26.09
CA ALA A 17 8.23 1.55 24.93
C ALA A 17 6.86 1.13 24.35
N PRO A 18 6.06 2.08 23.85
CA PRO A 18 4.73 1.77 23.33
C PRO A 18 4.89 0.87 22.10
N ALA A 19 4.37 -0.35 22.21
CA ALA A 19 4.15 -1.21 21.06
C ALA A 19 3.32 -0.44 20.04
N SER A 20 3.86 -0.28 18.83
CA SER A 20 3.15 0.29 17.69
C SER A 20 1.79 -0.38 17.56
N PRO A 21 0.70 0.38 17.31
CA PRO A 21 -0.62 -0.21 17.18
C PRO A 21 -0.63 -1.14 15.96
N THR A 22 -0.76 -2.44 16.20
CA THR A 22 -1.21 -3.36 15.15
C THR A 22 -2.63 -2.94 14.78
N PRO A 23 -2.94 -2.71 13.49
CA PRO A 23 -4.27 -2.31 13.08
C PRO A 23 -5.27 -3.38 13.53
N SER A 24 -6.39 -2.92 14.09
CA SER A 24 -7.45 -3.82 14.54
C SER A 24 -7.97 -4.62 13.34
N SER A 25 -8.33 -5.90 13.53
CA SER A 25 -8.80 -6.77 12.43
C SER A 25 -10.04 -6.25 11.68
N ALA A 26 -10.74 -5.26 12.24
CA ALA A 26 -11.82 -4.54 11.59
C ALA A 26 -11.32 -3.46 10.61
N GLU A 27 -10.21 -2.80 10.92
CA GLU A 27 -9.58 -1.79 10.06
C GLU A 27 -9.05 -2.43 8.78
N SER A 28 -8.40 -3.60 8.87
CA SER A 28 -7.88 -4.31 7.68
C SER A 28 -8.98 -4.79 6.71
N LEU A 29 -10.18 -5.10 7.24
CA LEU A 29 -11.32 -5.50 6.41
C LEU A 29 -11.94 -4.28 5.70
N ALA A 30 -12.10 -3.16 6.41
CA ALA A 30 -12.61 -1.92 5.83
C ALA A 30 -11.67 -1.38 4.72
N ASP A 31 -10.36 -1.50 4.96
CA ASP A 31 -9.31 -1.16 4.00
C ASP A 31 -9.32 -2.05 2.75
N LEU A 32 -9.58 -3.36 2.91
CA LEU A 32 -9.76 -4.28 1.80
C LEU A 32 -11.02 -3.94 0.99
N ASP A 33 -12.13 -3.61 1.66
CA ASP A 33 -13.37 -3.21 1.00
C ASP A 33 -13.21 -1.90 0.24
N ALA A 34 -12.45 -0.94 0.80
CA ALA A 34 -12.12 0.32 0.12
C ALA A 34 -11.34 0.08 -1.17
N LEU A 35 -10.27 -0.73 -1.13
CA LEU A 35 -9.50 -1.10 -2.33
C LEU A 35 -10.35 -1.87 -3.34
N THR A 36 -11.27 -2.70 -2.87
CA THR A 36 -12.17 -3.47 -3.75
C THR A 36 -13.14 -2.55 -4.50
N ARG A 37 -13.75 -1.58 -3.82
CA ARG A 37 -14.61 -0.58 -4.45
C ARG A 37 -13.84 0.31 -5.43
N GLU A 38 -12.65 0.73 -5.03
CA GLU A 38 -11.79 1.56 -5.87
C GLU A 38 -11.42 0.81 -7.15
N ALA A 39 -10.93 -0.43 -7.05
CA ALA A 39 -10.60 -1.26 -8.21
C ALA A 39 -11.80 -1.44 -9.16
N ALA A 40 -13.01 -1.62 -8.63
CA ALA A 40 -14.22 -1.77 -9.44
C ALA A 40 -14.68 -0.47 -10.14
N SER A 41 -14.26 0.70 -9.62
CA SER A 41 -14.62 2.02 -10.17
C SER A 41 -13.65 2.54 -11.24
N ARG A 42 -12.52 1.85 -11.45
CA ARG A 42 -11.50 2.27 -12.44
C ARG A 42 -11.93 1.85 -13.85
N ASN A 43 -11.62 2.70 -14.83
CA ASN A 43 -11.88 2.43 -16.23
C ASN A 43 -10.72 1.63 -16.86
N ASP A 44 -10.95 1.05 -18.05
CA ASP A 44 -9.92 0.32 -18.81
C ASP A 44 -8.71 1.18 -19.23
N SER A 45 -8.85 2.50 -19.23
CA SER A 45 -7.73 3.43 -19.40
C SER A 45 -8.12 4.83 -18.93
N TRP A 46 -7.11 5.64 -18.57
CA TRP A 46 -7.31 7.05 -18.24
C TRP A 46 -7.95 7.82 -19.39
N ALA A 47 -7.48 7.61 -20.62
CA ALA A 47 -7.97 8.32 -21.80
C ALA A 47 -9.46 8.06 -22.10
N ASN A 48 -10.00 6.89 -21.76
CA ASN A 48 -11.42 6.57 -21.96
C ASN A 48 -12.35 7.47 -21.12
N ALA A 49 -11.85 8.03 -20.01
CA ALA A 49 -12.58 8.97 -19.18
C ALA A 49 -12.56 10.42 -19.70
N GLN A 50 -11.83 10.71 -20.78
CA GLN A 50 -11.53 12.09 -21.20
C GLN A 50 -12.19 12.48 -22.52
N GLU A 51 -12.44 13.78 -22.72
CA GLU A 51 -12.98 14.28 -23.99
C GLU A 51 -11.94 14.18 -25.12
N LYS A 52 -12.34 13.62 -26.27
CA LYS A 52 -11.47 13.43 -27.45
C LYS A 52 -10.78 14.72 -27.92
N LYS A 53 -11.43 15.88 -27.79
CA LYS A 53 -10.84 17.18 -28.16
C LYS A 53 -9.67 17.56 -27.26
N LEU A 54 -9.75 17.27 -25.96
CA LEU A 54 -8.69 17.55 -25.00
C LEU A 54 -7.51 16.60 -25.16
N LEU A 55 -7.77 15.31 -25.41
CA LEU A 55 -6.72 14.33 -25.69
C LEU A 55 -5.85 14.75 -26.89
N LYS A 56 -6.48 15.30 -27.94
CA LYS A 56 -5.76 15.86 -29.10
C LYS A 56 -4.88 17.05 -28.70
N GLN A 57 -5.33 17.91 -27.78
CA GLN A 57 -4.56 19.05 -27.29
C GLN A 57 -3.37 18.64 -26.41
N CYS A 58 -3.51 17.57 -25.61
CA CYS A 58 -2.42 17.03 -24.79
C CYS A 58 -1.29 16.40 -25.61
N GLY A 59 -1.62 15.85 -26.78
CA GLY A 59 -0.67 15.12 -27.63
C GLY A 59 -0.42 13.69 -27.17
N GLU A 60 -0.10 12.82 -28.13
CA GLU A 60 -0.05 11.37 -27.93
C GLU A 60 0.97 10.93 -26.87
N LYS A 61 2.16 11.55 -26.83
CA LYS A 61 3.22 11.21 -25.89
C LYS A 61 2.78 11.40 -24.44
N LEU A 62 2.06 12.49 -24.15
CA LEU A 62 1.55 12.78 -22.82
C LEU A 62 0.40 11.85 -22.46
N VAL A 63 -0.56 11.64 -23.37
CA VAL A 63 -1.68 10.71 -23.17
C VAL A 63 -1.18 9.30 -22.86
N ARG A 64 -0.17 8.81 -23.59
CA ARG A 64 0.45 7.50 -23.34
C ARG A 64 1.08 7.42 -21.95
N ARG A 65 1.76 8.49 -21.51
CA ARG A 65 2.35 8.56 -20.17
C ARG A 65 1.28 8.57 -19.07
N CYS A 66 0.18 9.31 -19.26
CA CYS A 66 -0.95 9.32 -18.34
C CYS A 66 -1.59 7.93 -18.22
N ASN A 67 -1.87 7.26 -19.36
CA ASN A 67 -2.38 5.90 -19.36
C ASN A 67 -1.44 4.95 -18.62
N PHE A 68 -0.13 5.00 -18.89
CA PHE A 68 0.84 4.15 -18.21
C PHE A 68 0.81 4.32 -16.68
N VAL A 69 0.78 5.56 -16.17
CA VAL A 69 0.74 5.81 -14.73
C VAL A 69 -0.60 5.39 -14.12
N TYR A 70 -1.70 5.64 -14.82
CA TYR A 70 -3.02 5.21 -14.37
C TYR A 70 -3.13 3.68 -14.27
N GLU A 71 -2.59 2.96 -15.25
CA GLU A 71 -2.51 1.50 -15.20
C GLU A 71 -1.61 1.02 -14.06
N LEU A 72 -0.45 1.65 -13.87
CA LEU A 72 0.46 1.27 -12.78
C LEU A 72 -0.19 1.42 -11.40
N VAL A 73 -0.93 2.51 -11.17
CA VAL A 73 -1.73 2.70 -9.96
C VAL A 73 -2.83 1.63 -9.85
N SER A 74 -3.50 1.33 -10.96
CA SER A 74 -4.55 0.31 -11.02
C SER A 74 -4.02 -1.07 -10.64
N THR A 75 -2.86 -1.46 -11.17
CA THR A 75 -2.21 -2.74 -10.85
C THR A 75 -1.78 -2.79 -9.40
N GLU A 76 -1.27 -1.68 -8.84
CA GLU A 76 -0.83 -1.64 -7.45
C GLU A 76 -2.01 -1.72 -6.45
N ILE A 77 -3.15 -1.07 -6.76
CA ILE A 77 -4.40 -1.22 -5.99
C ILE A 77 -4.84 -2.68 -5.96
N ASN A 78 -4.82 -3.34 -7.13
CA ASN A 78 -5.20 -4.75 -7.23
C ASN A 78 -4.22 -5.66 -6.47
N HIS A 79 -2.94 -5.34 -6.49
CA HIS A 79 -1.90 -6.06 -5.77
C HIS A 79 -2.09 -5.95 -4.25
N LEU A 80 -2.28 -4.73 -3.73
CA LEU A 80 -2.59 -4.52 -2.31
C LEU A 80 -3.89 -5.17 -1.87
N ARG A 81 -4.92 -5.18 -2.73
CA ARG A 81 -6.16 -5.91 -2.47
C ARG A 81 -5.90 -7.40 -2.30
N ASN A 82 -5.02 -7.99 -3.10
CA ASN A 82 -4.65 -9.40 -2.98
C ASN A 82 -3.85 -9.64 -1.70
N ILE A 83 -2.81 -8.83 -1.43
CA ILE A 83 -2.02 -8.91 -0.20
C ILE A 83 -2.91 -8.84 1.05
N ARG A 84 -3.86 -7.90 1.10
CA ARG A 84 -4.77 -7.74 2.26
C ARG A 84 -5.81 -8.85 2.36
N ARG A 85 -6.24 -9.43 1.24
CA ARG A 85 -7.04 -10.67 1.27
C ARG A 85 -6.23 -11.79 1.90
N ASP A 86 -4.97 -11.92 1.50
CA ASP A 86 -4.09 -12.99 1.97
C ASP A 86 -3.70 -12.77 3.43
N ALA A 87 -3.56 -11.53 3.89
CA ALA A 87 -3.24 -11.19 5.29
C ALA A 87 -4.45 -11.34 6.22
N GLY A 88 -5.60 -10.84 5.78
CA GLY A 88 -6.81 -10.80 6.58
C GLY A 88 -7.62 -12.08 6.51
N CYS A 89 -7.95 -12.57 5.32
CA CYS A 89 -9.00 -13.57 5.14
C CYS A 89 -8.47 -15.01 5.16
N ILE A 90 -7.30 -15.27 4.57
CA ILE A 90 -6.79 -16.63 4.40
C ILE A 90 -6.36 -17.27 5.73
N PRO A 91 -5.47 -16.67 6.55
CA PRO A 91 -5.12 -17.19 7.87
C PRO A 91 -6.33 -17.41 8.78
N ARG A 92 -7.34 -16.52 8.72
CA ARG A 92 -8.59 -16.68 9.48
C ARG A 92 -9.41 -17.87 9.02
N ALA A 93 -9.46 -18.14 7.72
CA ALA A 93 -10.13 -19.32 7.17
C ALA A 93 -9.38 -20.61 7.54
N LEU A 94 -8.05 -20.62 7.42
CA LEU A 94 -7.20 -21.77 7.77
C LEU A 94 -7.31 -22.14 9.26
N ARG A 95 -7.38 -21.15 10.16
CA ARG A 95 -7.57 -21.37 11.61
C ARG A 95 -8.95 -21.92 11.99
N ARG A 96 -9.93 -21.86 11.08
CA ARG A 96 -11.30 -22.40 11.27
C ARG A 96 -11.49 -23.80 10.68
N LEU A 97 -10.45 -24.38 10.08
CA LEU A 97 -10.49 -25.74 9.54
C LEU A 97 -10.79 -26.77 10.64
N PRO A 98 -11.47 -27.88 10.31
CA PRO A 98 -11.72 -28.96 11.26
C PRO A 98 -10.39 -29.56 11.75
N PRO A 99 -10.35 -30.19 12.94
CA PRO A 99 -9.11 -30.74 13.52
C PRO A 99 -8.36 -31.72 12.60
N SER A 100 -9.09 -32.45 11.75
CA SER A 100 -8.53 -33.38 10.77
C SER A 100 -7.75 -32.72 9.63
N ALA A 101 -7.89 -31.39 9.46
CA ALA A 101 -7.23 -30.60 8.44
C ALA A 101 -6.64 -29.29 9.02
N ALA A 102 -6.46 -29.24 10.35
CA ALA A 102 -5.94 -28.06 11.01
C ALA A 102 -4.47 -27.82 10.63
N ILE A 103 -4.14 -26.58 10.33
CA ILE A 103 -2.79 -26.12 10.06
C ILE A 103 -2.32 -25.30 11.26
N SER A 104 -1.11 -25.57 11.74
CA SER A 104 -0.54 -24.86 12.88
C SER A 104 -0.26 -23.39 12.55
N ALA A 105 -0.19 -22.55 13.59
CA ALA A 105 0.14 -21.14 13.41
C ALA A 105 1.53 -20.94 12.76
N ALA A 106 2.48 -21.83 13.05
CA ALA A 106 3.83 -21.79 12.47
C ALA A 106 3.81 -22.12 10.97
N GLU A 107 3.00 -23.08 10.54
CA GLU A 107 2.82 -23.40 9.12
C GLU A 107 2.12 -22.27 8.36
N ILE A 108 1.14 -21.60 8.97
CA ILE A 108 0.50 -20.41 8.38
C ILE A 108 1.53 -19.27 8.20
N GLU A 109 2.38 -19.03 9.21
CA GLU A 109 3.44 -18.03 9.12
C GLU A 109 4.47 -18.39 8.02
N ALA A 110 4.80 -19.67 7.88
CA ALA A 110 5.69 -20.16 6.83
C ALA A 110 5.08 -20.02 5.41
N LEU A 111 3.76 -20.10 5.27
CA LEU A 111 3.06 -19.88 4.00
C LEU A 111 3.04 -18.39 3.60
N PHE A 112 3.00 -17.48 4.57
CA PHE A 112 2.89 -16.04 4.34
C PHE A 112 3.98 -15.25 5.08
N PRO A 113 5.27 -15.50 4.78
CA PRO A 113 6.36 -14.89 5.51
C PRO A 113 6.34 -13.36 5.31
N GLN A 114 6.44 -12.62 6.42
CA GLN A 114 6.62 -11.17 6.43
C GLN A 114 5.53 -10.39 5.66
N LEU A 115 4.31 -10.92 5.60
CA LEU A 115 3.22 -10.33 4.84
C LEU A 115 2.90 -8.88 5.28
N ASP A 116 3.04 -8.57 6.57
CA ASP A 116 2.90 -7.21 7.10
C ASP A 116 3.94 -6.22 6.53
N LEU A 117 5.17 -6.69 6.31
CA LEU A 117 6.23 -5.87 5.71
C LEU A 117 5.92 -5.63 4.23
N LEU A 118 5.49 -6.68 3.52
CA LEU A 118 5.08 -6.58 2.12
C LEU A 118 3.91 -5.59 1.95
N GLU A 119 2.90 -5.68 2.81
CA GLU A 119 1.77 -4.73 2.81
C GLU A 119 2.24 -3.29 3.05
N ARG A 120 3.11 -3.05 4.03
CA ARG A 120 3.63 -1.71 4.31
C ARG A 120 4.40 -1.10 3.13
N LEU A 121 5.26 -1.90 2.49
CA LEU A 121 6.05 -1.45 1.33
C LEU A 121 5.14 -1.04 0.18
N HIS A 122 4.19 -1.92 -0.18
CA HIS A 122 3.25 -1.65 -1.27
C HIS A 122 2.27 -0.50 -0.94
N SER A 123 1.87 -0.35 0.33
CA SER A 123 1.05 0.78 0.77
C SER A 123 1.80 2.10 0.59
N GLY A 124 3.11 2.13 0.90
CA GLY A 124 3.98 3.27 0.66
C GLY A 124 4.17 3.57 -0.84
N LEU A 125 4.38 2.54 -1.65
CA LEU A 125 4.49 2.67 -3.10
C LEU A 125 3.19 3.25 -3.70
N LEU A 126 2.03 2.70 -3.35
CA LEU A 126 0.74 3.20 -3.82
C LEU A 126 0.51 4.67 -3.43
N ALA A 127 0.86 5.05 -2.20
CA ALA A 127 0.73 6.43 -1.74
C ALA A 127 1.57 7.41 -2.59
N ASP A 128 2.78 7.01 -3.00
CA ASP A 128 3.63 7.80 -3.87
C ASP A 128 3.15 7.82 -5.32
N LEU A 129 2.68 6.67 -5.85
CA LEU A 129 2.13 6.58 -7.20
C LEU A 129 0.87 7.45 -7.36
N ARG A 130 0.00 7.50 -6.34
CA ARG A 130 -1.19 8.38 -6.33
C ARG A 130 -0.86 9.87 -6.42
N ARG A 131 0.28 10.30 -5.88
CA ARG A 131 0.76 11.69 -6.05
C ARG A 131 1.22 11.98 -7.48
N CYS A 132 1.56 10.92 -8.22
CA CYS A 132 2.00 10.99 -9.60
C CYS A 132 0.85 10.79 -10.60
N GLU A 133 -0.30 10.32 -10.14
CA GLU A 133 -1.42 9.89 -10.97
C GLU A 133 -2.06 11.08 -11.70
N PRO A 134 -2.37 10.94 -13.00
CA PRO A 134 -3.14 11.94 -13.71
C PRO A 134 -4.57 12.03 -13.12
N PRO A 135 -5.24 13.20 -13.20
CA PRO A 135 -6.58 13.36 -12.64
C PRO A 135 -7.55 12.34 -13.26
N ALA A 136 -8.14 11.46 -12.44
CA ALA A 136 -9.10 10.46 -12.91
C ALA A 136 -10.43 11.07 -13.38
N ARG A 137 -10.75 12.30 -12.93
CA ARG A 137 -11.93 13.06 -13.37
C ARG A 137 -11.82 13.50 -14.82
N VAL A 138 -12.97 13.72 -15.45
CA VAL A 138 -13.05 14.34 -16.78
C VAL A 138 -12.40 15.73 -16.72
N LEU A 139 -11.36 15.94 -17.51
CA LEU A 139 -10.74 17.24 -17.65
C LEU A 139 -11.64 18.17 -18.45
N THR A 140 -11.57 19.46 -18.13
CA THR A 140 -12.14 20.55 -18.92
C THR A 140 -11.03 21.51 -19.33
N LYS A 141 -11.29 22.41 -20.27
CA LYS A 141 -10.33 23.45 -20.66
C LYS A 141 -9.86 24.31 -19.48
N ALA A 142 -10.71 24.51 -18.47
CA ALA A 142 -10.38 25.28 -17.27
C ALA A 142 -9.54 24.50 -16.25
N THR A 143 -9.57 23.16 -16.29
CA THR A 143 -8.85 22.30 -15.33
C THR A 143 -7.67 21.58 -15.97
N LEU A 144 -7.35 21.87 -17.23
CA LEU A 144 -6.24 21.27 -17.96
C LEU A 144 -4.93 21.86 -17.42
N PRO A 145 -4.03 21.06 -16.84
CA PRO A 145 -2.73 21.55 -16.42
C PRO A 145 -1.93 22.05 -17.63
N PRO A 146 -1.16 23.14 -17.52
CA PRO A 146 -0.15 23.50 -18.50
C PRO A 146 0.74 22.29 -18.85
N ALA A 147 1.26 22.22 -20.07
CA ALA A 147 2.10 21.10 -20.50
C ALA A 147 3.33 20.87 -19.60
N ALA A 148 3.82 21.92 -18.93
CA ALA A 148 4.90 21.87 -17.95
C ALA A 148 4.46 21.39 -16.55
N ASP A 149 3.16 21.48 -16.23
CA ASP A 149 2.60 21.30 -14.88
C ASP A 149 1.95 19.94 -14.66
N TRP A 150 2.28 18.95 -15.49
CA TRP A 150 2.05 17.54 -15.16
C TRP A 150 3.04 17.06 -14.09
N ALA A 151 3.26 17.88 -13.07
CA ALA A 151 4.30 17.74 -12.05
C ALA A 151 4.25 16.37 -11.34
N GLY A 152 3.05 15.78 -11.22
CA GLY A 152 2.88 14.41 -10.74
C GLY A 152 3.66 13.39 -11.57
N LEU A 153 3.62 13.50 -12.90
CA LEU A 153 4.31 12.56 -13.79
C LEU A 153 5.84 12.69 -13.70
N ALA A 154 6.37 13.88 -13.40
CA ALA A 154 7.81 14.12 -13.27
C ALA A 154 8.39 13.41 -12.03
N GLY A 155 7.60 13.33 -10.95
CA GLY A 155 7.99 12.65 -9.70
C GLY A 155 8.04 11.12 -9.79
N LEU A 156 7.40 10.50 -10.79
CA LEU A 156 7.28 9.05 -10.90
C LEU A 156 8.62 8.32 -10.82
N GLY A 157 9.64 8.80 -11.56
CA GLY A 157 10.95 8.14 -11.56
C GLY A 157 11.64 8.20 -10.20
N ALA A 158 11.47 9.29 -9.45
CA ALA A 158 12.01 9.41 -8.10
C ALA A 158 11.23 8.54 -7.11
N ALA A 159 9.89 8.50 -7.23
CA ALA A 159 9.04 7.62 -6.45
C ALA A 159 9.43 6.15 -6.63
N LEU A 160 9.52 5.67 -7.88
CA LEU A 160 9.92 4.30 -8.17
C LEU A 160 11.32 3.99 -7.64
N ARG A 161 12.29 4.91 -7.78
CA ARG A 161 13.63 4.69 -7.22
C ARG A 161 13.64 4.51 -5.71
N ARG A 162 12.80 5.23 -4.96
CA ARG A 162 12.72 5.05 -3.49
C ARG A 162 12.28 3.65 -3.07
N HIS A 163 11.45 3.00 -3.88
CA HIS A 163 10.86 1.69 -3.55
C HIS A 163 11.58 0.51 -4.24
N LEU A 164 12.19 0.74 -5.40
CA LEU A 164 12.87 -0.29 -6.20
C LEU A 164 14.38 -0.32 -6.00
N SER A 165 14.98 0.77 -5.50
CA SER A 165 16.40 0.72 -5.12
C SER A 165 16.48 0.01 -3.77
N GLY A 166 17.03 -1.20 -3.76
CA GLY A 166 17.36 -1.89 -2.52
C GLY A 166 18.28 -1.04 -1.63
N PRO A 167 18.45 -1.38 -0.34
CA PRO A 167 19.46 -0.72 0.48
C PRO A 167 20.79 -0.80 -0.26
N ALA A 168 21.44 0.35 -0.45
CA ALA A 168 22.80 0.38 -0.97
C ALA A 168 23.64 -0.50 -0.05
N GLY A 169 24.10 -1.63 -0.58
CA GLY A 169 25.01 -2.55 0.10
C GLY A 169 26.37 -1.92 0.33
#